data_AF-A0AAE9D6P8-F1
#
_entry.id   AF-A0AAE9D6P8-F1
#
_cell.length_a   1.000
_cell.length_b   1.000
_cell.length_c   1.000
_cell.angle_alpha   90.00
_cell.angle_beta   90.00
_cell.angle_gamma   90.00
#
_symmetry.space_group_name_H-M   'P 1'
#
loop_
_entity.id
_entity.type
_entity.pdbx_description
1 polymer ?
#
loop_
_entity_poly.entity_id
_entity_poly.type
_entity_poly.pdbx_seq_one_letter_code
_entity_poly.pdbx_strand_id
1 'polypeptide(L)'
;MDMTISHLLVGDKFEEETRKLVQNTIECLQQAIAIVKPGVKFREIGNVIQKHANANGFSVVKGYCGHGIHRLFHMAPNVPHYAKNNATGVMKAGNSFIIEPMINARTFYEDKWPDDWTARD
;
A
#
# COMPACT_ATOMS: atom_id res chain seq x y z
N MET A 1 1.88 5.61 16.96
CA MET A 1 0.98 4.89 16.02
C MET A 1 0.97 5.73 14.77
N ASP A 2 1.64 5.28 13.72
CA ASP A 2 1.45 5.88 12.41
C ASP A 2 0.25 5.19 11.76
N MET A 3 -0.67 5.98 11.26
CA MET A 3 -1.93 5.54 10.68
C MET A 3 -2.38 6.63 9.72
N THR A 4 -2.25 6.33 8.43
CA THR A 4 -2.85 7.15 7.39
C THR A 4 -4.20 6.55 7.02
N ILE A 5 -5.28 7.28 7.28
CA ILE A 5 -6.58 7.05 6.64
C ILE A 5 -6.66 8.06 5.50
N SER A 6 -6.28 7.67 4.29
CA SER A 6 -6.22 8.56 3.11
C SER A 6 -7.52 8.61 2.30
N HIS A 7 -8.57 7.92 2.74
CA HIS A 7 -9.79 7.78 1.94
C HIS A 7 -10.96 8.60 2.50
N LEU A 8 -10.79 9.92 2.49
CA LEU A 8 -11.88 10.85 2.80
C LEU A 8 -12.40 11.43 1.49
N LEU A 9 -13.66 11.13 1.19
CA LEU A 9 -14.40 11.78 0.11
C LEU A 9 -15.02 13.07 0.67
N VAL A 10 -14.62 14.24 0.17
CA VAL A 10 -15.09 15.55 0.65
C VAL A 10 -16.16 16.12 -0.28
N GLY A 11 -17.38 16.31 0.23
CA GLY A 11 -18.56 16.75 -0.52
C GLY A 11 -19.54 15.61 -0.85
N ASP A 12 -20.54 15.89 -1.69
CA ASP A 12 -21.66 14.95 -1.93
C ASP A 12 -21.66 14.29 -3.31
N LYS A 13 -20.87 14.82 -4.27
CA LYS A 13 -20.86 14.37 -5.67
C LYS A 13 -19.47 13.89 -6.06
N PHE A 14 -19.36 12.61 -6.40
CA PHE A 14 -18.13 11.97 -6.86
C PHE A 14 -18.40 11.13 -8.09
N GLU A 15 -17.43 11.08 -9.00
CA GLU A 15 -17.44 10.12 -10.09
C GLU A 15 -17.38 8.69 -9.55
N GLU A 16 -18.03 7.76 -10.25
CA GLU A 16 -18.09 6.36 -9.86
C GLU A 16 -16.69 5.73 -9.76
N GLU A 17 -15.78 6.13 -10.65
CA GLU A 17 -14.37 5.70 -10.63
C GLU A 17 -13.66 6.11 -9.33
N THR A 18 -13.89 7.33 -8.82
CA THR A 18 -13.32 7.80 -7.55
C THR A 18 -13.78 6.95 -6.37
N ARG A 19 -15.09 6.62 -6.32
CA ARG A 19 -15.64 5.77 -5.26
C ARG A 19 -15.05 4.36 -5.31
N LYS A 20 -14.93 3.80 -6.51
CA LYS A 20 -14.31 2.49 -6.74
C LYS A 20 -12.83 2.47 -6.36
N LEU A 21 -12.08 3.52 -6.69
CA LEU A 21 -10.66 3.63 -6.36
C LEU A 21 -10.45 3.61 -4.85
N VAL A 22 -11.21 4.44 -4.12
CA VAL A 22 -11.20 4.48 -2.65
C VAL A 22 -11.55 3.12 -2.07
N GLN A 23 -12.67 2.55 -2.49
CA GLN A 23 -13.15 1.27 -1.98
C GLN A 23 -12.12 0.14 -2.25
N ASN A 24 -11.58 0.07 -3.46
CA ASN A 24 -10.57 -0.92 -3.82
C ASN A 24 -9.29 -0.76 -3.00
N THR A 25 -8.87 0.46 -2.67
CA THR A 25 -7.67 0.68 -1.85
C THR A 25 -7.89 0.19 -0.42
N ILE A 26 -9.07 0.44 0.15
CA ILE A 26 -9.46 -0.11 1.46
C ILE A 26 -9.46 -1.64 1.43
N GLU A 27 -10.02 -2.25 0.39
CA GLU A 27 -10.06 -3.71 0.23
C GLU A 27 -8.66 -4.32 0.06
N CYS A 28 -7.76 -3.68 -0.70
CA CYS A 28 -6.36 -4.06 -0.81
C CYS A 28 -5.69 -4.10 0.58
N LEU A 29 -5.89 -3.06 1.40
CA LEU A 29 -5.35 -2.99 2.75
C LEU A 29 -5.93 -4.10 3.65
N GLN A 30 -7.25 -4.27 3.64
CA GLN A 30 -7.93 -5.29 4.45
C GLN A 30 -7.48 -6.71 4.11
N GLN A 31 -7.36 -7.04 2.82
CA GLN A 31 -6.89 -8.35 2.38
C GLN A 31 -5.41 -8.58 2.75
N ALA A 32 -4.56 -7.55 2.64
CA ALA A 32 -3.18 -7.63 3.05
C ALA A 32 -3.03 -7.86 4.56
N ILE A 33 -3.83 -7.16 5.38
CA ILE A 33 -3.86 -7.36 6.85
C ILE A 33 -4.32 -8.78 7.19
N ALA A 34 -5.32 -9.33 6.47
CA ALA A 34 -5.86 -10.66 6.74
C ALA A 34 -4.84 -11.80 6.62
N ILE A 35 -3.75 -11.61 5.85
CA ILE A 35 -2.68 -12.61 5.73
C ILE A 35 -1.56 -12.44 6.77
N VAL A 36 -1.57 -11.38 7.58
CA VAL A 36 -0.50 -11.09 8.55
C VAL A 36 -0.54 -12.10 9.70
N LYS A 37 0.47 -12.98 9.74
CA LYS A 37 0.70 -13.92 10.84
C LYS A 37 2.14 -14.45 10.81
N PRO A 38 2.66 -14.98 11.93
CA PRO A 38 3.99 -15.58 11.96
C PRO A 38 4.19 -16.63 10.86
N GLY A 39 5.35 -16.60 10.20
CA GLY A 39 5.70 -17.52 9.12
C GLY A 39 5.39 -17.02 7.70
N VAL A 40 4.59 -15.96 7.55
CA VAL A 40 4.32 -15.35 6.23
C VAL A 40 5.49 -14.46 5.82
N LYS A 41 5.89 -14.51 4.54
CA LYS A 41 6.96 -13.64 4.00
C LYS A 41 6.42 -12.25 3.73
N PHE A 42 7.20 -11.19 4.01
CA PHE A 42 6.78 -9.81 3.74
C PHE A 42 6.41 -9.57 2.28
N ARG A 43 7.12 -10.21 1.34
CA ARG A 43 6.83 -10.11 -0.10
C ARG A 43 5.41 -10.53 -0.51
N GLU A 44 4.74 -11.37 0.29
CA GLU A 44 3.39 -11.84 -0.04
C GLU A 44 2.34 -10.73 0.07
N ILE A 45 2.60 -9.68 0.86
CA ILE A 45 1.73 -8.51 0.97
C ILE A 45 1.50 -7.89 -0.43
N GLY A 46 2.58 -7.66 -1.17
CA GLY A 46 2.48 -7.09 -2.51
C GLY A 46 1.79 -7.99 -3.53
N ASN A 47 1.89 -9.32 -3.38
CA ASN A 47 1.16 -10.27 -4.23
C ASN A 47 -0.37 -10.16 -4.01
N VAL A 48 -0.81 -10.04 -2.75
CA VAL A 48 -2.23 -9.89 -2.39
C VAL A 48 -2.77 -8.56 -2.90
N ILE A 49 -2.09 -7.46 -2.60
CA ILE A 49 -2.53 -6.11 -2.96
C ILE A 49 -2.65 -5.97 -4.49
N GLN A 50 -1.59 -6.30 -5.24
CA GLN A 50 -1.59 -6.09 -6.68
C GLN A 50 -2.58 -7.03 -7.40
N LYS A 51 -2.81 -8.24 -6.88
CA LYS A 51 -3.85 -9.12 -7.43
C LYS A 51 -5.23 -8.47 -7.35
N HIS A 52 -5.59 -7.90 -6.20
CA HIS A 52 -6.88 -7.24 -6.01
C HIS A 52 -7.00 -5.96 -6.83
N ALA A 53 -5.98 -5.09 -6.80
CA ALA A 53 -5.99 -3.84 -7.56
C ALA A 53 -6.12 -4.08 -9.07
N ASN A 54 -5.31 -4.97 -9.63
CA ASN A 54 -5.33 -5.26 -11.07
C ASN A 54 -6.66 -5.89 -11.51
N ALA A 55 -7.29 -6.72 -10.67
CA ALA A 55 -8.58 -7.33 -10.97
C ALA A 55 -9.72 -6.30 -11.09
N ASN A 56 -9.55 -5.14 -10.45
CA ASN A 56 -10.49 -4.02 -10.51
C ASN A 56 -10.07 -2.91 -11.50
N GLY A 57 -9.05 -3.16 -12.33
CA GLY A 57 -8.59 -2.21 -13.35
C GLY A 57 -7.66 -1.11 -12.84
N PHE A 58 -7.19 -1.21 -11.59
CA PHE A 58 -6.28 -0.25 -10.98
C PHE A 58 -4.83 -0.72 -10.99
N SER A 59 -3.91 0.18 -10.67
CA SER A 59 -2.47 -0.10 -10.62
C SER A 59 -1.88 0.23 -9.24
N VAL A 60 -0.70 -0.32 -8.94
CA VAL A 60 -0.04 -0.17 -7.63
C VAL A 60 1.27 0.59 -7.79
N VAL A 61 1.42 1.68 -7.04
CA VAL A 61 2.65 2.50 -7.00
C VAL A 61 3.84 1.66 -6.54
N LYS A 62 5.02 1.91 -7.12
CA LYS A 62 6.25 1.13 -6.85
C LYS A 62 7.33 1.90 -6.10
N GLY A 63 7.37 3.23 -6.22
CA GLY A 63 8.38 4.07 -5.57
C GLY A 63 8.27 4.16 -4.04
N TYR A 64 7.12 3.79 -3.47
CA TYR A 64 6.86 3.86 -2.04
C TYR A 64 6.41 2.50 -1.49
N CYS A 65 6.76 2.24 -0.23
CA CYS A 65 6.49 0.97 0.44
C CYS A 65 6.17 1.20 1.92
N GLY A 66 5.46 0.27 2.52
CA GLY A 66 5.35 0.22 3.98
C GLY A 66 6.71 -0.08 4.62
N HIS A 67 6.79 0.14 5.93
CA HIS A 67 8.05 0.01 6.65
C HIS A 67 7.85 -0.52 8.08
N GLY A 68 8.92 -1.04 8.68
CA GLY A 68 8.97 -1.26 10.12
C GLY A 68 8.83 0.06 10.87
N ILE A 69 8.15 0.03 12.02
CA ILE A 69 7.95 1.21 12.86
C ILE A 69 8.09 0.84 14.34
N HIS A 70 8.87 1.61 15.08
CA HIS A 70 8.95 1.51 16.55
C HIS A 70 9.57 2.79 17.15
N ARG A 71 10.71 2.65 17.83
CA ARG A 71 11.66 3.73 18.20
C ARG A 71 12.22 4.53 17.02
N LEU A 72 12.21 3.98 15.80
CA LEU A 72 12.60 4.66 14.58
C LEU A 72 11.35 4.84 13.74
N PHE A 73 11.26 5.96 13.04
CA PHE A 73 10.09 6.26 12.22
C PHE A 73 10.01 5.31 11.03
N HIS A 74 11.09 5.22 10.24
CA HIS A 74 11.25 4.25 9.16
C HIS A 74 12.40 3.30 9.48
N MET A 75 12.15 2.00 9.37
CA MET A 75 13.18 0.98 9.52
C MET A 75 12.78 -0.33 8.83
N ALA A 76 13.67 -1.32 8.84
CA ALA A 76 13.35 -2.65 8.36
C ALA A 76 12.15 -3.27 9.11
N PRO A 77 11.28 -4.04 8.42
CA PRO A 77 11.37 -4.44 7.01
C PRO A 77 10.86 -3.36 6.05
N ASN A 78 11.33 -3.37 4.80
CA ASN A 78 10.61 -2.72 3.70
C ASN A 78 9.49 -3.63 3.23
N VAL A 79 8.29 -3.07 3.01
CA VAL A 79 7.07 -3.82 2.69
C VAL A 79 6.46 -3.28 1.38
N PRO A 80 6.93 -3.74 0.21
CA PRO A 80 6.40 -3.31 -1.08
C PRO A 80 4.98 -3.81 -1.32
N HIS A 81 4.16 -2.98 -1.97
CA HIS A 81 2.76 -3.28 -2.25
C HIS A 81 2.51 -3.93 -3.62
N TYR A 82 3.54 -4.03 -4.47
CA TYR A 82 3.48 -4.68 -5.78
C TYR A 82 3.95 -6.15 -5.73
N ALA A 83 3.41 -6.99 -6.61
CA ALA A 83 3.74 -8.41 -6.72
C ALA A 83 5.14 -8.64 -7.29
N LYS A 84 5.69 -9.85 -7.06
CA LYS A 84 7.05 -10.25 -7.49
C LYS A 84 8.16 -9.28 -7.01
N ASN A 85 7.94 -8.61 -5.88
CA ASN A 85 8.96 -7.80 -5.22
C ASN A 85 10.03 -8.69 -4.56
N ASN A 86 11.18 -8.07 -4.24
CA ASN A 86 12.33 -8.74 -3.63
C ASN A 86 12.41 -8.53 -2.11
N ALA A 87 11.29 -8.19 -1.44
CA ALA A 87 11.31 -8.01 0.01
C ALA A 87 11.76 -9.29 0.72
N THR A 88 12.68 -9.12 1.66
CA THR A 88 13.25 -10.20 2.45
C THR A 88 12.53 -10.31 3.80
N GLY A 89 12.79 -11.41 4.50
CA GLY A 89 12.26 -11.61 5.85
C GLY A 89 10.92 -12.36 5.91
N VAL A 90 10.66 -12.86 7.11
CA VAL A 90 9.47 -13.63 7.47
C VAL A 90 8.90 -13.01 8.74
N MET A 91 7.59 -12.77 8.74
CA MET A 91 6.88 -12.20 9.88
C MET A 91 7.02 -13.10 11.11
N LYS A 92 7.22 -12.48 12.27
CA LYS A 92 7.32 -13.11 13.58
C LYS A 92 6.44 -12.35 14.56
N ALA A 93 6.02 -13.05 15.63
CA ALA A 93 5.35 -12.39 16.74
C ALA A 93 6.24 -11.26 17.29
N GLY A 94 5.64 -10.10 17.55
CA GLY A 94 6.35 -8.90 18.01
C GLY A 94 6.91 -8.00 16.91
N ASN A 95 6.80 -8.35 15.62
CA ASN A 95 7.05 -7.37 14.56
C ASN A 95 6.03 -6.25 14.60
N SER A 96 6.48 -5.01 14.36
CA SER A 96 5.64 -3.84 14.17
C SER A 96 6.05 -3.16 12.86
N PHE A 97 5.11 -3.04 11.94
CA PHE A 97 5.32 -2.53 10.58
C PHE A 97 4.01 -2.00 10.01
N ILE A 98 4.11 -1.24 8.93
CA ILE A 98 3.01 -0.58 8.23
C ILE A 98 2.73 -1.30 6.90
N ILE A 99 1.46 -1.35 6.54
CA ILE A 99 0.95 -1.68 5.21
C ILE A 99 0.16 -0.46 4.75
N GLU A 100 0.55 0.16 3.63
CA GLU A 100 0.04 1.48 3.20
C GLU A 100 -0.07 1.53 1.66
N PRO A 101 -0.97 0.74 1.05
CA PRO A 101 -1.05 0.64 -0.40
C PRO A 101 -1.46 1.99 -1.02
N MET A 102 -0.64 2.48 -1.95
CA MET A 102 -0.99 3.56 -2.88
C MET A 102 -1.43 2.94 -4.19
N ILE A 103 -2.68 3.22 -4.58
CA ILE A 103 -3.35 2.67 -5.75
C ILE A 103 -3.71 3.81 -6.69
N ASN A 104 -3.36 3.67 -7.96
CA ASN A 104 -3.65 4.67 -8.99
C ASN A 104 -4.74 4.17 -9.94
N ALA A 105 -5.53 5.10 -10.48
CA ALA A 105 -6.59 4.81 -11.43
C ALA A 105 -6.08 4.19 -12.74
N ARG A 106 -4.85 4.53 -13.15
CA ARG A 106 -4.32 4.18 -14.48
C ARG A 106 -2.97 3.48 -14.41
N THR A 107 -1.89 4.25 -14.33
CA THR A 107 -0.51 3.74 -14.38
C THR A 107 0.13 3.72 -13.00
N PHE A 108 1.10 2.82 -12.81
CA PHE A 108 1.88 2.75 -11.58
C PHE A 108 2.94 3.85 -11.50
N TYR A 109 3.18 4.57 -12.60
CA TYR A 109 4.22 5.58 -12.71
C TYR A 109 3.98 6.71 -11.71
N GLU A 110 5.08 7.22 -11.17
CA GLU A 110 5.11 8.35 -10.27
C GLU A 110 6.15 9.37 -10.74
N ASP A 111 5.81 10.66 -10.64
CA ASP A 111 6.70 11.79 -10.86
C ASP A 111 6.84 12.59 -9.56
N LYS A 112 8.01 13.20 -9.35
CA LYS A 112 8.28 14.02 -8.18
C LYS A 112 8.24 15.49 -8.57
N TRP A 113 7.53 16.30 -7.82
CA TRP A 113 7.53 17.74 -8.03
C TRP A 113 8.88 18.37 -7.65
N PRO A 114 9.15 19.60 -8.14
CA PRO A 114 10.35 20.35 -7.78
C PRO A 114 10.49 20.70 -6.29
N ASP A 115 9.47 20.44 -5.47
CA ASP A 115 9.50 20.64 -4.02
C ASP A 115 10.19 19.47 -3.27
N ASP A 116 10.63 18.44 -4.00
CA ASP A 116 11.30 17.24 -3.50
C ASP A 116 10.44 16.32 -2.61
N TRP A 117 9.14 16.59 -2.46
CA TRP A 117 8.24 15.83 -1.58
C TRP A 117 6.98 15.34 -2.27
N THR A 118 6.34 16.16 -3.09
CA THR A 118 5.05 15.83 -3.69
C THR A 118 5.24 14.77 -4.77
N ALA A 119 4.58 13.63 -4.59
CA ALA A 119 4.50 12.56 -5.56
C ALA A 119 3.15 12.62 -6.30
N ARG A 120 3.18 12.54 -7.63
CA ARG A 120 1.97 12.48 -8.46
C ARG A 120 2.03 11.32 -9.45
N ASP A 121 0.87 10.81 -9.84
CA ASP A 121 0.70 9.82 -10.92
C ASP A 121 0.59 10.45 -12.32
#